data_AF-A0A7X9DH06-F1
#
_entry.id   AF-A0A7X9DH06-F1
#
_cell.length_a   1.000
_cell.length_b   1.000
_cell.length_c   1.000
_cell.angle_alpha   90.00
_cell.angle_beta   90.00
_cell.angle_gamma   90.00
#
_symmetry.space_group_name_H-M   'P 1'
#
loop_
_entity.id
_entity.type
_entity.pdbx_description
1 polymer ?
#
loop_
_entity_poly.entity_id
_entity_poly.type
_entity_poly.pdbx_seq_one_letter_code
_entity_poly.pdbx_strand_id
1 'polypeptide(L)'
;MNTSEQKSIVQYSTIVVILICFIIAFIYQNIEYMQLKMHYNAMIKAYHTILEEYEREKYQLNKALSMEQIEIFAKAHGLEPMTKESLVILKSKQGTH
;
A
#
# COMPACT_ATOMS: atom_id res chain seq x y z
N MET A 1 -0.54 46.20 47.79
CA MET A 1 -0.68 44.80 47.33
C MET A 1 0.63 44.11 47.63
N ASN A 2 0.63 43.05 48.43
CA ASN A 2 1.85 42.47 48.98
C ASN A 2 2.55 41.64 47.89
N THR A 3 3.88 41.68 47.80
CA THR A 3 4.67 40.99 46.76
C THR A 3 4.49 39.47 46.79
N SER A 4 4.14 38.90 47.95
CA SER A 4 3.77 37.49 48.10
C SER A 4 2.49 37.12 47.37
N GLU A 5 1.46 37.96 47.45
CA GLU A 5 0.15 37.73 46.81
C GLU A 5 0.26 37.78 45.28
N GLN A 6 1.04 38.74 44.75
CA GLN A 6 1.32 38.80 43.31
C GLN A 6 2.03 37.54 42.81
N LYS A 7 3.01 37.02 43.55
CA LYS A 7 3.76 35.81 43.17
C LYS A 7 2.85 34.58 43.11
N SER A 8 1.93 34.44 44.07
CA SER A 8 0.93 33.35 44.05
C SER A 8 -0.05 33.49 42.89
N ILE A 9 -0.59 34.69 42.63
CA ILE A 9 -1.52 34.92 41.52
C ILE A 9 -0.87 34.57 40.17
N VAL A 10 0.38 34.98 39.95
CA VAL A 10 1.11 34.66 38.73
C VAL A 10 1.27 33.14 38.56
N GLN A 11 1.65 32.42 39.62
CA GLN A 11 1.80 30.96 39.57
C GLN A 11 0.49 30.25 39.20
N TYR A 12 -0.61 30.61 39.85
CA TYR A 12 -1.92 30.02 39.54
C TYR A 12 -2.38 30.36 38.13
N SER A 13 -2.16 31.60 37.67
CA SER A 13 -2.51 32.01 36.31
C SER A 13 -1.74 31.19 35.25
N THR A 14 -0.44 30.96 35.48
CA THR A 14 0.40 30.19 34.56
C THR A 14 -0.06 28.73 34.48
N ILE A 15 -0.42 28.12 35.62
CA ILE A 15 -0.95 26.76 35.65
C ILE A 15 -2.24 26.66 34.83
N VAL A 16 -3.15 27.61 35.00
CA VAL A 16 -4.42 27.62 34.26
C VAL A 16 -4.20 27.78 32.75
N VAL A 17 -3.30 28.67 32.35
CA VAL A 17 -2.96 28.87 30.92
C VAL A 17 -2.36 27.60 30.32
N ILE A 18 -1.44 26.93 31.02
CA ILE A 18 -0.84 25.67 30.56
C ILE A 18 -1.91 24.58 30.41
N LEU A 19 -2.83 24.49 31.36
CA LEU A 19 -3.94 23.53 31.33
C LEU A 19 -4.84 23.74 30.10
N ILE A 20 -5.20 24.99 29.80
CA ILE A 20 -6.01 25.32 28.63
C ILE A 20 -5.27 24.94 27.34
N CYS A 21 -3.99 25.29 27.22
CA CYS A 21 -3.18 24.91 26.06
C CYS A 21 -3.11 23.38 25.89
N PHE A 22 -2.96 22.63 26.99
CA PHE A 22 -2.95 21.17 26.97
C PHE A 22 -4.28 20.59 26.48
N ILE A 23 -5.41 21.13 26.95
CA ILE A 23 -6.74 20.67 26.53
C ILE A 23 -6.93 20.90 25.03
N ILE A 24 -6.56 22.08 24.53
CA ILE A 24 -6.67 22.40 23.10
C ILE A 24 -5.78 21.47 22.27
N ALA A 25 -4.52 21.29 22.66
CA ALA A 25 -3.60 20.39 21.97
C ALA A 25 -4.11 18.94 21.97
N PHE A 26 -4.67 18.48 23.08
CA PHE A 26 -5.23 17.13 23.21
C PHE A 26 -6.44 16.92 22.27
N ILE A 27 -7.35 17.89 22.20
CA ILE A 27 -8.50 17.83 21.27
C ILE A 27 -8.00 17.80 19.82
N TYR A 28 -7.04 18.65 19.48
CA TYR A 28 -6.45 18.70 18.14
C TYR A 28 -5.82 17.35 17.76
N GLN A 29 -4.99 16.78 18.62
CA GLN A 29 -4.35 15.48 18.40
C GLN A 29 -5.38 14.35 18.20
N ASN A 30 -6.48 14.36 18.95
CA ASN A 30 -7.54 13.35 18.77
C ASN A 30 -8.20 13.42 17.39
N ILE A 31 -8.49 14.64 16.92
CA ILE A 31 -9.09 14.84 15.59
C ILE A 31 -8.12 14.39 14.50
N GLU A 32 -6.86 14.79 14.60
CA GLU A 32 -5.81 14.43 13.65
C GLU A 32 -5.60 12.92 13.59
N TYR A 33 -5.55 12.26 14.75
CA TYR A 33 -5.41 10.80 14.83
C TYR A 33 -6.59 10.07 14.16
N MET A 34 -7.81 10.58 14.34
CA MET A 34 -8.99 10.02 13.69
C MET A 34 -8.94 10.19 12.16
N GLN A 35 -8.52 11.37 11.67
CA GLN A 35 -8.35 11.61 10.24
C GLN A 35 -7.29 10.70 9.63
N LEU A 36 -6.14 10.56 10.31
CA LEU A 36 -5.06 9.68 9.87
C LEU A 36 -5.53 8.22 9.76
N LYS A 37 -6.32 7.75 10.75
CA LYS A 37 -6.90 6.41 10.74
C LYS A 37 -7.85 6.19 9.56
N MET A 38 -8.69 7.18 9.22
CA MET A 38 -9.55 7.09 8.03
C MET A 38 -8.74 7.00 6.74
N HIS A 39 -7.74 7.87 6.57
CA HIS A 39 -6.90 7.87 5.37
C HIS A 39 -6.16 6.54 5.20
N TYR A 40 -5.62 6.01 6.30
CA TYR A 40 -4.97 4.71 6.30
C TYR A 40 -5.91 3.58 5.87
N ASN A 41 -7.12 3.53 6.43
CA ASN A 41 -8.12 2.53 6.05
C ASN A 41 -8.56 2.66 4.58
N ALA A 42 -8.71 3.89 4.08
CA ALA A 42 -9.03 4.15 2.69
C ALA A 42 -7.91 3.65 1.74
N MET A 43 -6.65 3.90 2.10
CA MET A 43 -5.50 3.39 1.34
C MET A 43 -5.42 1.86 1.35
N ILE A 44 -5.67 1.21 2.48
CA ILE A 44 -5.70 -0.27 2.56
C ILE A 44 -6.77 -0.84 1.63
N LYS A 45 -7.95 -0.23 1.60
CA LYS A 45 -9.05 -0.70 0.74
C LYS A 45 -8.71 -0.53 -0.74
N ALA A 46 -8.11 0.60 -1.10
CA ALA A 46 -7.62 0.83 -2.45
C ALA A 46 -6.53 -0.19 -2.84
N TYR A 47 -5.60 -0.47 -1.93
CA TYR A 47 -4.55 -1.46 -2.13
C TYR A 47 -5.11 -2.87 -2.38
N HIS A 48 -6.08 -3.31 -1.58
CA HIS A 48 -6.75 -4.60 -1.79
C HIS A 48 -7.46 -4.66 -3.15
N THR A 49 -8.15 -3.59 -3.54
CA THR A 49 -8.85 -3.52 -4.83
C THR A 49 -7.87 -3.68 -5.99
N ILE A 50 -6.74 -2.96 -5.95
CA ILE A 50 -5.68 -3.06 -6.97
C ILE A 50 -5.09 -4.48 -7.01
N LEU A 51 -4.92 -5.11 -5.85
CA LEU A 51 -4.34 -6.44 -5.76
C LEU A 51 -5.27 -7.51 -6.37
N GLU A 52 -6.57 -7.40 -6.12
CA GLU A 52 -7.59 -8.26 -6.76
C GLU A 52 -7.64 -8.06 -8.28
N GLU A 53 -7.58 -6.81 -8.75
CA GLU A 53 -7.52 -6.50 -10.19
C GLU A 53 -6.26 -7.07 -10.85
N TYR A 54 -5.11 -6.91 -10.20
CA TYR A 54 -3.84 -7.47 -10.66
C TYR A 54 -3.88 -9.01 -10.75
N GLU A 55 -4.44 -9.69 -9.74
CA GLU A 55 -4.59 -11.14 -9.79
C GLU A 55 -5.49 -11.58 -10.94
N ARG A 56 -6.58 -10.83 -11.19
CA ARG A 56 -7.50 -11.09 -12.30
C ARG A 56 -6.82 -10.89 -13.65
N GLU A 57 -6.07 -9.82 -13.83
CA GLU A 57 -5.31 -9.57 -15.06
C GLU A 57 -4.24 -10.63 -15.27
N LYS A 58 -3.50 -10.98 -14.22
CA LYS A 58 -2.51 -12.06 -14.27
C LYS A 58 -3.15 -13.39 -14.67
N TYR A 59 -4.34 -13.71 -14.15
CA TYR A 59 -5.09 -14.88 -14.56
C TYR A 59 -5.48 -14.83 -16.04
N GLN A 60 -5.99 -13.70 -16.52
CA GLN A 60 -6.33 -13.53 -17.94
C GLN A 60 -5.11 -13.63 -18.85
N LEU A 61 -3.98 -13.03 -18.46
CA LEU A 61 -2.72 -13.13 -19.20
C LEU A 61 -2.24 -14.58 -19.27
N ASN A 62 -2.24 -15.30 -18.15
CA ASN A 62 -1.88 -16.72 -18.14
C ASN A 62 -2.85 -17.58 -18.94
N LYS A 63 -4.14 -17.22 -18.98
CA LYS A 63 -5.13 -17.89 -19.82
C LYS A 63 -4.88 -17.63 -21.30
N ALA A 64 -4.55 -16.40 -21.69
CA ALA A 64 -4.22 -16.03 -23.07
C ALA A 64 -2.89 -16.63 -23.53
N LEU A 65 -1.90 -16.67 -22.63
CA LEU A 65 -0.61 -17.35 -22.82
C LEU A 65 -0.70 -18.86 -22.67
N SER A 66 -1.88 -19.43 -22.39
CA SER A 66 -1.99 -20.87 -22.28
C SER A 66 -1.58 -21.49 -23.62
N MET A 67 -0.71 -22.50 -23.54
CA MET A 67 -0.17 -23.16 -24.73
C MET A 67 -1.30 -23.66 -25.64
N GLU A 68 -2.44 -24.02 -25.06
CA GLU A 68 -3.65 -24.40 -25.78
C GLU A 68 -4.17 -23.31 -26.74
N GLN A 69 -4.21 -22.04 -26.32
CA GLN A 69 -4.63 -20.95 -27.21
C GLN A 69 -3.58 -20.63 -28.27
N ILE A 70 -2.30 -20.72 -27.92
CA ILE A 70 -1.19 -20.54 -28.84
C ILE A 70 -1.18 -21.65 -29.91
N GLU A 71 -1.46 -22.89 -29.51
CA GLU A 71 -1.58 -24.04 -30.41
C GLU A 71 -2.81 -23.94 -31.32
N ILE A 72 -3.95 -23.50 -30.79
CA ILE A 72 -5.17 -23.27 -31.59
C ILE A 72 -4.93 -22.15 -32.62
N PHE A 73 -4.28 -21.05 -32.21
CA PHE A 73 -3.94 -19.94 -33.10
C PHE A 73 -2.94 -20.36 -34.19
N ALA A 74 -1.91 -21.12 -33.82
CA ALA A 74 -0.92 -21.64 -34.76
C ALA A 74 -1.57 -22.57 -35.80
N LYS A 75 -2.38 -23.53 -35.33
CA LYS A 75 -3.14 -24.42 -36.22
C LYS A 75 -4.09 -23.67 -37.15
N ALA A 76 -4.76 -22.61 -36.67
CA ALA A 76 -5.66 -21.80 -37.49
C ALA A 76 -4.94 -20.99 -38.59
N HIS A 77 -3.66 -20.69 -38.41
CA HIS A 77 -2.84 -19.93 -39.37
C HIS A 77 -1.85 -20.81 -40.16
N GLY A 78 -1.97 -22.14 -40.08
CA GLY A 78 -1.09 -23.08 -40.79
C GLY A 78 0.34 -23.11 -40.24
N LEU A 79 0.56 -22.62 -39.03
CA LEU A 79 1.83 -22.65 -38.32
C LEU A 79 1.92 -23.92 -37.46
N GLU A 80 3.12 -24.50 -37.36
CA GLU A 80 3.34 -25.72 -36.58
C GLU A 80 3.30 -25.39 -35.08
N PRO A 81 2.42 -26.04 -34.29
CA PRO A 81 2.30 -25.77 -32.86
C PRO A 81 3.57 -26.19 -32.12
N MET A 82 4.16 -25.27 -31.35
CA MET A 82 5.33 -25.54 -30.51
C MET A 82 4.88 -26.35 -29.28
N THR A 83 4.96 -27.68 -29.36
CA THR A 83 4.58 -28.56 -28.24
C THR A 83 5.71 -28.63 -27.20
N LYS A 84 5.39 -29.07 -25.99
CA LYS A 84 6.40 -29.29 -24.92
C LYS A 84 7.51 -30.27 -25.33
N GLU A 85 7.24 -31.14 -26.29
CA GLU A 85 8.20 -32.10 -26.85
C GLU A 85 9.17 -31.44 -27.85
N SER A 86 8.78 -30.32 -28.46
CA SER A 86 9.62 -29.53 -29.37
C SER A 86 10.59 -28.59 -28.64
N LEU A 87 10.46 -28.46 -27.32
CA LEU A 87 11.23 -27.52 -26.49
C LEU A 87 12.52 -28.17 -25.98
N VAL A 88 13.61 -28.03 -26.75
CA VAL A 88 14.96 -28.38 -26.29
C VAL A 88 15.51 -27.24 -25.43
N ILE A 89 15.47 -27.39 -24.11
CA ILE A 89 16.13 -26.45 -23.19
C ILE A 89 17.65 -26.70 -23.27
N LEU A 90 18.34 -25.94 -24.13
CA LEU A 90 19.80 -25.91 -24.15
C LEU A 90 20.28 -25.17 -22.90
N LYS A 91 20.72 -25.92 -21.89
CA LYS A 91 21.40 -25.39 -20.71
C LYS A 91 22.74 -24.82 -21.19
N SER A 92 22.81 -23.51 -21.44
CA SER A 92 24.05 -22.83 -21.78
C SER A 92 25.05 -23.08 -20.65
N LYS A 93 26.09 -23.88 -20.91
CA LYS A 93 27.22 -24.01 -19.99
C LYS A 93 27.80 -22.62 -19.82
N GLN A 94 27.73 -22.09 -18.60
CA GLN A 94 28.51 -20.95 -18.15
C GLN A 94 29.94 -21.11 -18.69
N GLY A 95 30.32 -20.23 -19.62
CA GLY A 95 31.70 -20.10 -20.05
C GLY A 95 32.49 -19.56 -18.87
N THR A 96 33.27 -20.43 -18.22
CA THR A 96 34.47 -20.02 -17.51
C THR A 96 35.53 -19.70 -18.54
N HIS A 97 35.82 -18.42 -18.74
CA HIS A 97 37.13 -17.92 -19.15
C HIS A 97 37.31 -16.48 -18.66
#